data_AF-A0A0G0NFB3-F1
#
_entry.id   AF-A0A0G0NFB3-F1
#
_cell.length_a   1.000
_cell.length_b   1.000
_cell.length_c   1.000
_cell.angle_alpha   90.00
_cell.angle_beta   90.00
_cell.angle_gamma   90.00
#
_symmetry.space_group_name_H-M   'P 1'
#
loop_
_entity.id
_entity.type
_entity.pdbx_description
1 polymer ?
#
loop_
_entity_poly.entity_id
_entity_poly.type
_entity_poly.pdbx_seq_one_letter_code
_entity_poly.pdbx_strand_id
1 'polypeptide(L)' 'MECPKCKKQMILKREDSSFNFKVKPKKEYKRSAYWCEMDDIWINIEIPKGAESK' A
#
# COMPACT_ATOMS: atom_id res chain seq x y z
N MET A 1 -6.36 -1.38 -7.77
CA MET A 1 -6.32 -2.65 -7.01
C MET A 1 -7.75 -3.18 -6.93
N GLU A 2 -7.96 -4.48 -7.06
CA GLU A 2 -9.30 -5.07 -7.00
C GLU A 2 -9.65 -5.54 -5.58
N CYS A 3 -10.90 -5.35 -5.18
CA CYS A 3 -11.42 -5.87 -3.92
C CYS A 3 -11.48 -7.40 -3.97
N PRO A 4 -10.92 -8.14 -3.00
CA PRO A 4 -10.91 -9.60 -3.01
C PRO A 4 -12.30 -10.23 -2.92
N LYS A 5 -13.32 -9.46 -2.50
CA LYS A 5 -14.70 -9.94 -2.33
C LYS A 5 -15.56 -9.65 -3.55
N CYS A 6 -15.79 -8.38 -3.88
CA CYS A 6 -16.65 -8.00 -5.01
C CYS A 6 -15.92 -7.85 -6.34
N LYS A 7 -14.58 -8.00 -6.37
CA LYS A 7 -13.72 -7.85 -7.56
C LYS A 7 -13.78 -6.48 -8.25
N LYS A 8 -14.45 -5.48 -7.65
CA LYS A 8 -14.46 -4.11 -8.17
C LYS A 8 -13.16 -3.38 -7.82
N GLN A 9 -12.84 -2.36 -8.61
CA GLN A 9 -11.74 -1.44 -8.32
C GLN A 9 -11.93 -0.75 -6.96
N MET A 10 -10.88 -0.77 -6.16
CA MET A 10 -10.80 -0.06 -4.88
C MET A 10 -10.23 1.34 -5.06
N ILE A 11 -10.69 2.28 -4.23
CA ILE A 11 -10.29 3.68 -4.25
C ILE A 11 -9.06 3.86 -3.36
N LEU A 12 -8.00 4.48 -3.89
CA LEU A 12 -6.85 4.91 -3.09
C LEU A 12 -7.28 6.07 -2.17
N LYS A 13 -7.22 5.88 -0.86
CA LYS A 13 -7.63 6.88 0.14
C LYS A 13 -6.45 7.58 0.81
N ARG A 14 -5.33 6.88 0.97
CA ARG A 14 -4.10 7.44 1.55
C ARG A 14 -2.89 6.87 0.84
N GLU A 15 -1.91 7.72 0.60
CA GLU A 15 -0.59 7.32 0.16
C GLU A 15 0.45 8.13 0.93
N ASP A 16 1.39 7.45 1.57
CA ASP A 16 2.46 8.06 2.35
C ASP A 16 3.79 7.30 2.18
N SER A 17 4.89 7.95 2.55
CA SER A 17 6.21 7.32 2.59
C SER A 17 6.64 7.16 4.05
N SER A 18 7.00 5.93 4.42
CA SER A 18 7.49 5.57 5.74
C SER A 18 8.97 5.20 5.68
N PHE A 19 9.70 5.48 6.75
CA PHE A 19 11.12 5.17 6.87
C PHE A 19 11.36 4.23 8.04
N ASN A 20 11.98 3.07 7.78
CA ASN A 20 12.47 2.21 8.84
C ASN A 20 13.88 2.65 9.26
N PHE A 21 13.95 3.45 10.32
CA PHE A 21 15.20 3.95 10.89
C PHE A 21 16.03 2.89 11.61
N LYS A 22 15.47 1.69 11.87
CA LYS A 22 16.16 0.59 12.56
C LYS A 22 17.08 -0.22 11.63
N VAL A 23 16.96 -0.06 10.32
CA VAL A 23 17.76 -0.80 9.32
C VAL A 23 18.79 0.14 8.70
N LYS A 24 20.04 -0.31 8.54
CA LYS A 24 21.10 0.37 7.78
C LYS A 24 21.45 -0.46 6.54
N PRO A 25 21.36 0.09 5.31
CA PRO A 25 20.89 1.43 4.97
C PRO A 25 19.41 1.62 5.29
N LYS A 26 19.00 2.89 5.53
CA LYS A 26 17.61 3.24 5.83
C LYS A 26 16.71 2.69 4.72
N LYS A 27 15.73 1.86 5.08
CA LYS A 27 14.74 1.36 4.12
C LYS A 27 13.55 2.29 4.11
N GLU A 28 13.27 2.87 2.95
CA GLU A 28 12.07 3.65 2.71
C GLU A 28 10.98 2.73 2.15
N TYR A 29 9.74 2.99 2.50
CA TYR A 29 8.58 2.21 2.09
C TYR A 29 7.50 3.16 1.60
N LYS A 30 6.90 2.84 0.46
CA LYS A 30 5.67 3.45 -0.02
C LYS A 30 4.50 2.70 0.60
N ARG A 31 3.65 3.40 1.34
CA ARG A 31 2.43 2.88 1.95
C ARG A 31 1.23 3.42 1.21
N SER A 32 0.33 2.54 0.81
CA SER A 32 -0.90 2.90 0.12
C SER A 32 -2.09 2.20 0.78
N ALA A 33 -3.14 2.94 1.09
CA ALA A 33 -4.39 2.43 1.66
C ALA A 33 -5.50 2.52 0.63
N TYR A 34 -6.06 1.37 0.26
CA TYR A 34 -7.18 1.24 -0.65
C TYR A 34 -8.45 0.89 0.12
N TRP A 35 -9.57 1.46 -0.30
CA TRP A 35 -10.88 1.21 0.28
C TRP A 35 -11.88 0.76 -0.77
N CYS A 36 -12.63 -0.28 -0.44
CA CYS A 36 -13.79 -0.72 -1.21
C CYS A 36 -15.05 -0.13 -0.58
N GLU A 37 -15.69 0.81 -1.26
CA GLU A 37 -16.89 1.50 -0.78
C GLU A 37 -18.11 0.58 -0.60
N MET A 38 -18.20 -0.50 -1.39
CA MET A 38 -19.37 -1.40 -1.33
C MET A 38 -19.31 -2.39 -0.17
N ASP A 39 -18.12 -2.93 0.10
CA ASP A 39 -17.93 -3.98 1.11
C ASP A 39 -17.32 -3.45 2.41
N ASP A 40 -17.00 -2.14 2.45
CA ASP A 40 -16.25 -1.47 3.51
C ASP A 40 -14.92 -2.16 3.88
N ILE A 41 -14.24 -2.70 2.85
CA ILE A 41 -12.95 -3.40 3.02
C ILE A 41 -11.80 -2.42 2.83
N TRP A 42 -10.82 -2.50 3.72
CA TRP A 42 -9.58 -1.73 3.66
C TRP A 42 -8.38 -2.63 3.38
N ILE A 43 -7.54 -2.24 2.42
CA ILE A 43 -6.29 -2.93 2.09
C ILE A 43 -5.14 -1.94 2.21
N ASN A 44 -4.16 -2.25 3.06
CA ASN A 44 -2.93 -1.48 3.19
C ASN A 44 -1.80 -2.25 2.52
N ILE A 45 -1.11 -1.61 1.58
CA ILE A 45 0.07 -2.15 0.91
C ILE A 45 1.29 -1.36 1.36
N GLU A 46 2.37 -2.06 1.67
CA GLU A 46 3.66 -1.47 1.97
C GLU A 46 4.72 -2.04 1.02
N ILE A 47 5.24 -1.19 0.13
CA ILE A 47 6.23 -1.58 -0.88
C ILE A 47 7.56 -0.89 -0.53
N PRO A 48 8.67 -1.63 -0.32
CA PRO A 48 9.98 -1.01 -0.13
C PRO A 48 10.39 -0.21 -1.38
N LYS A 49 10.77 1.07 -1.22
CA LYS A 49 11.36 1.85 -2.32
C LYS A 49 12.69 1.22 -2.71
N GLY A 50 12.87 0.94 -4.00
CA GLY A 50 14.02 0.22 -4.55
C GLY A 50 13.83 -1.31 -4.68
N ALA A 51 12.66 -1.85 -4.31
CA ALA A 51 12.27 -3.22 -4.68
C ALA A 51 11.60 -3.29 -6.07
N GLU A 52 11.50 -2.16 -6.78
CA GLU A 52 11.28 -2.12 -8.23
C GLU A 52 12.56 -2.61 -8.94
N SER A 53 12.90 -3.87 -8.70
CA SER A 53 13.95 -4.55 -9.43
C SER A 53 13.41 -4.91 -10.81
N LYS A 54 13.86 -4.14 -11.82
CA LYS A 54 14.03 -4.47 -13.25
C LYS A 54 13.03 -5.38 -13.94
#